data_AF-A0A6A3CM13-F1
#
_entry.id   AF-A0A6A3CM13-F1
#
_cell.length_a   1.000
_cell.length_b   1.000
_cell.length_c   1.000
_cell.angle_alpha   90.00
_cell.angle_beta   90.00
_cell.angle_gamma   90.00
#
_symmetry.space_group_name_H-M   'P 1'
#
loop_
_entity.id
_entity.type
_entity.pdbx_description
1 polymer ?
#
loop_
_entity_poly.entity_id
_entity_poly.type
_entity_poly.pdbx_seq_one_letter_code
_entity_poly.pdbx_strand_id
1 'polypeptide(L)'
;MLNYQVGSASTTFTGRRSTRRLMFETSPIADLSEICHTMPQYTCVDGDGTVPAESAMADGFAAVERVGVPSSHRGLLHDQTVFKLIQKWLGVEQKVKKHPKTSKVVDASSN
;
A
#
# COMPACT_ATOMS: atom_id res chain seq x y z
N MET A 1 0.97 43.39 7.13
CA MET A 1 1.13 43.30 5.66
C MET A 1 1.93 42.04 5.36
N LEU A 2 1.29 41.01 4.83
CA LEU A 2 1.96 39.81 4.31
C LEU A 2 2.34 40.09 2.85
N ASN A 3 3.63 40.11 2.56
CA ASN A 3 4.12 40.12 1.19
C ASN A 3 4.32 38.67 0.76
N TYR A 4 3.37 38.15 -0.02
CA TYR A 4 3.43 36.84 -0.65
C TYR A 4 4.03 37.01 -2.04
N GLN A 5 5.26 36.55 -2.24
CA GLN A 5 5.94 36.61 -3.52
C GLN A 5 5.86 35.22 -4.18
N VAL A 6 4.97 35.10 -5.16
CA VAL A 6 4.82 33.91 -6.01
C VAL A 6 5.95 33.93 -7.05
N GLY A 7 7.00 33.16 -6.79
CA GLY A 7 8.05 32.89 -7.76
C GLY A 7 7.70 31.66 -8.61
N SER A 8 7.24 31.90 -9.83
CA SER A 8 7.11 30.89 -10.89
C SER A 8 8.48 30.43 -11.37
N ALA A 9 8.73 29.12 -11.41
CA ALA A 9 9.81 28.55 -12.20
C ALA A 9 9.38 27.18 -12.76
N SER A 10 9.00 27.19 -14.04
CA SER A 10 8.96 26.00 -14.90
C SER A 10 10.40 25.54 -15.15
N THR A 11 10.73 24.31 -14.78
CA THR A 11 11.98 23.68 -15.24
C THR A 11 11.75 22.20 -15.57
N THR A 12 11.76 21.96 -16.87
CA THR A 12 12.04 20.72 -17.63
C THR A 12 12.47 19.48 -16.83
N PHE A 13 11.67 18.43 -16.97
CA PHE A 13 11.99 17.05 -16.58
C PHE A 13 13.00 16.44 -17.56
N THR A 14 14.28 16.47 -17.21
CA THR A 14 15.31 15.63 -17.83
C THR A 14 15.68 14.53 -16.85
N GLY A 15 15.33 13.29 -17.21
CA GLY A 15 15.56 12.12 -16.38
C GLY A 15 17.03 11.95 -16.00
N ARG A 16 17.28 11.70 -14.70
CA ARG A 16 18.49 11.08 -14.18
C ARG A 16 18.13 10.16 -13.03
N ARG A 17 18.75 8.97 -13.05
CA ARG A 17 18.59 7.90 -12.05
C ARG A 17 18.99 8.39 -10.65
N SER A 18 18.39 7.76 -9.65
CA SER A 18 18.98 7.49 -8.34
C SER A 18 19.25 8.71 -7.44
N THR A 19 18.36 8.90 -6.47
CA THR A 19 18.71 8.96 -5.04
C THR A 19 17.44 8.72 -4.23
N ARG A 20 17.45 7.72 -3.34
CA ARG A 20 16.37 7.52 -2.37
C ARG A 20 16.35 8.73 -1.45
N ARG A 21 15.23 9.44 -1.39
CA ARG A 21 15.03 10.58 -0.49
C ARG A 21 14.16 10.12 0.67
N LEU A 22 14.80 9.66 1.74
CA LEU A 22 14.19 9.65 3.07
C LEU A 22 14.97 10.68 3.89
N MET A 23 14.24 11.68 4.38
CA MET A 23 14.70 12.88 5.12
C MET A 23 15.43 13.92 4.25
N PHE A 24 14.74 15.01 3.92
CA PHE A 24 15.34 16.18 3.29
C PHE A 24 15.83 17.15 4.38
N GLU A 25 16.86 16.74 5.11
CA GLU A 25 17.61 17.66 5.97
C GLU A 25 18.75 18.23 5.13
N THR A 26 18.81 19.56 4.96
CA THR A 26 19.89 20.22 4.21
C THR A 26 21.25 20.15 4.93
N SER A 27 21.25 19.72 6.19
CA SER A 27 22.42 19.59 7.05
C SER A 27 22.33 18.28 7.84
N PRO A 28 22.94 17.18 7.37
CA PRO A 28 22.94 15.92 8.11
C PRO A 28 23.65 16.10 9.46
N ILE A 29 23.20 15.36 10.48
CA ILE A 29 23.82 15.36 11.81
C ILE A 29 25.29 14.91 11.68
N ALA A 30 26.21 15.77 12.08
CA ALA A 30 27.65 15.54 11.90
C ALA A 30 28.28 14.81 13.11
N ASP A 31 27.72 15.00 14.30
CA ASP A 31 28.18 14.35 15.53
C ASP A 31 27.11 13.39 16.07
N LEU A 32 27.51 12.15 16.37
CA LEU A 32 26.63 11.11 16.90
C LEU A 32 26.08 11.47 18.30
N SER A 33 26.77 12.33 19.04
CA SER A 33 26.30 12.82 20.34
C SER A 33 25.02 13.66 20.21
N GLU A 34 24.82 14.32 19.08
CA GLU A 34 23.67 15.20 18.81
C GLU A 34 22.38 14.41 18.53
N ILE A 35 22.48 13.16 18.06
CA ILE A 35 21.33 12.30 17.73
C ILE A 35 20.40 12.12 18.94
N CYS A 36 20.97 11.95 20.13
CA CYS A 36 20.22 11.75 21.37
C CYS A 36 19.52 13.03 21.87
N HIS A 37 19.89 14.19 21.32
CA HIS A 37 19.41 15.51 21.75
C HIS A 37 18.48 16.17 20.73
N THR A 38 18.37 15.63 19.51
CA THR A 38 17.45 16.12 18.49
C THR A 38 16.09 15.45 18.61
N MET A 39 15.01 16.24 18.65
CA MET A 39 13.65 15.73 18.52
C MET A 39 13.31 15.57 17.03
N PRO A 40 13.13 14.35 16.52
CA PRO A 40 12.79 14.15 15.12
C PRO A 40 11.41 14.74 14.80
N GLN A 41 11.30 15.43 13.67
CA GLN A 41 10.01 15.85 13.12
C GLN A 41 9.47 14.74 12.22
N TYR A 42 8.28 14.25 12.56
CA TYR A 42 7.59 13.25 11.77
C TYR A 42 6.44 13.87 11.01
N THR A 43 6.37 13.60 9.71
CA THR A 43 5.20 13.89 8.89
C THR A 43 4.59 12.57 8.45
N CYS A 44 3.30 12.41 8.70
CA CYS A 44 2.58 11.23 8.20
C CYS A 44 2.32 11.42 6.70
N VAL A 45 2.70 10.43 5.91
CA VAL A 45 2.43 10.37 4.47
C VAL A 45 1.46 9.22 4.20
N ASP A 46 0.68 9.35 3.14
CA ASP A 46 -0.30 8.34 2.77
C ASP A 46 0.40 7.00 2.43
N GLY A 47 -0.18 5.90 2.89
CA GLY A 47 0.42 4.57 2.83
C GLY A 47 -0.28 3.56 3.74
N ASP A 48 0.31 2.38 3.86
CA ASP A 48 -0.25 1.27 4.66
C ASP A 48 0.23 1.26 6.14
N GLY A 49 0.83 2.37 6.59
CA GLY A 49 1.45 2.50 7.90
C GLY A 49 2.90 1.98 7.97
N THR A 50 3.47 1.46 6.89
CA THR A 50 4.89 1.09 6.80
C THR A 50 5.52 1.57 5.49
N VAL A 51 4.80 1.39 4.38
CA VAL A 51 5.24 1.75 3.04
C VAL A 51 4.37 2.91 2.53
N PRO A 52 4.98 4.03 2.09
CA PRO A 52 4.22 5.12 1.49
C PRO A 52 3.68 4.73 0.11
N ALA A 53 2.52 5.29 -0.24
CA ALA A 53 1.84 5.04 -1.51
C ALA A 53 2.74 5.32 -2.73
N GLU A 54 3.56 6.38 -2.66
CA GLU A 54 4.56 6.70 -3.70
C GLU A 54 5.51 5.52 -3.97
N SER A 55 6.03 4.90 -2.91
CA SER A 55 6.93 3.75 -3.05
C SER A 55 6.21 2.50 -3.56
N ALA A 56 4.93 2.32 -3.18
CA ALA A 56 4.13 1.21 -3.68
C ALA A 56 3.82 1.34 -5.18
N MET A 57 3.77 2.57 -5.71
CA MET A 57 3.50 2.86 -7.12
C MET A 57 4.77 2.97 -7.98
N ALA A 58 5.95 3.04 -7.38
CA ALA A 58 7.24 3.23 -8.07
C ALA A 58 7.80 1.94 -8.73
N ASP A 59 6.93 1.00 -9.10
CA ASP A 59 7.30 -0.29 -9.70
C ASP A 59 7.87 -0.15 -11.13
N GLY A 60 7.61 0.99 -11.81
CA GLY A 60 8.15 1.30 -13.13
C GLY A 60 7.49 0.54 -14.30
N PHE A 61 6.45 -0.26 -14.04
CA PHE A 61 5.74 -1.02 -15.05
C PHE A 61 4.51 -0.28 -15.59
N ALA A 62 4.15 -0.56 -16.84
CA ALA A 62 2.85 -0.18 -17.39
C ALA A 62 1.79 -1.22 -16.97
N ALA A 63 1.43 -1.22 -15.69
CA ALA A 63 0.48 -2.19 -15.15
C ALA A 63 -0.91 -2.04 -15.81
N VAL A 64 -1.51 -3.17 -16.18
CA VAL A 64 -2.87 -3.24 -16.75
C VAL A 64 -3.93 -2.82 -15.73
N GLU A 65 -3.72 -3.16 -14.46
CA GLU A 65 -4.60 -2.81 -13.35
C GLU A 65 -3.76 -2.54 -12.10
N ARG A 66 -4.05 -1.45 -11.38
CA ARG A 66 -3.52 -1.15 -10.05
C ARG A 66 -4.71 -0.91 -9.11
N VAL A 67 -4.70 -1.55 -7.94
CA VAL A 67 -5.80 -1.45 -6.97
C VAL A 67 -5.21 -1.11 -5.61
N GLY A 68 -5.65 0.02 -5.05
CA GLY A 68 -5.36 0.38 -3.67
C GLY A 68 -6.32 -0.35 -2.73
N VAL A 69 -5.79 -1.01 -1.70
CA VAL A 69 -6.60 -1.66 -0.66
C VAL A 69 -6.39 -0.88 0.65
N PRO A 70 -7.46 -0.33 1.27
CA PRO A 70 -7.35 0.41 2.51
C PRO A 70 -7.14 -0.54 3.68
N SER A 71 -5.89 -0.93 3.91
CA SER A 71 -5.49 -1.81 5.02
C SER A 71 -4.12 -1.42 5.54
N SER A 72 -3.84 -1.79 6.79
CA SER A 72 -2.47 -1.75 7.31
C SER A 72 -1.57 -2.75 6.58
N HIS A 73 -0.26 -2.53 6.66
CA HIS A 73 0.77 -3.35 6.02
C HIS A 73 0.59 -4.85 6.28
N ARG A 74 0.35 -5.22 7.55
CA ARG A 74 0.08 -6.62 7.93
C ARG A 74 -1.36 -7.04 7.66
N GLY A 75 -2.31 -6.12 7.79
CA GLY A 75 -3.72 -6.39 7.52
C GLY A 75 -3.98 -6.82 6.09
N LEU A 76 -3.14 -6.37 5.15
CA LEU A 76 -3.29 -6.66 3.72
C LEU A 76 -3.21 -8.17 3.41
N LEU A 77 -2.46 -8.93 4.22
CA LEU A 77 -2.38 -10.40 4.12
C LEU A 77 -3.65 -11.12 4.59
N HIS A 78 -4.48 -10.47 5.41
CA HIS A 78 -5.71 -11.04 5.95
C HIS A 78 -6.96 -10.45 5.27
N ASP A 79 -6.80 -9.46 4.41
CA ASP A 79 -7.89 -8.78 3.75
C ASP A 79 -8.52 -9.65 2.65
N GLN A 80 -9.81 -9.95 2.78
CA GLN A 80 -10.53 -10.76 1.81
C GLN A 80 -10.60 -10.12 0.42
N THR A 81 -10.55 -8.79 0.31
CA THR A 81 -10.54 -8.09 -0.97
C THR A 81 -9.27 -8.41 -1.77
N VAL A 82 -8.11 -8.51 -1.10
CA VAL A 82 -6.84 -8.90 -1.71
C VAL A 82 -6.93 -10.31 -2.29
N PHE A 83 -7.46 -11.26 -1.52
CA PHE A 83 -7.65 -12.63 -2.01
C PHE A 83 -8.58 -12.69 -3.23
N LYS A 84 -9.67 -11.92 -3.23
CA LYS A 84 -10.60 -11.84 -4.39
C LYS A 84 -9.93 -11.24 -5.62
N LEU A 85 -9.11 -10.19 -5.45
CA LEU A 85 -8.35 -9.58 -6.54
C LEU A 85 -7.34 -10.57 -7.14
N ILE A 86 -6.58 -11.27 -6.30
CA ILE A 86 -5.63 -12.30 -6.74
C ILE A 86 -6.37 -13.41 -7.52
N GLN A 87 -7.51 -13.88 -7.02
CA GLN A 87 -8.30 -14.90 -7.72
C GLN A 87 -8.81 -14.42 -9.08
N LYS A 88 -9.28 -13.17 -9.16
CA LYS A 88 -9.68 -12.53 -10.43
C LYS A 88 -8.50 -12.50 -11.42
N TRP A 89 -7.32 -12.07 -10.97
CA TRP A 89 -6.13 -11.99 -11.83
C TRP A 89 -5.59 -13.35 -12.26
N LEU A 90 -5.76 -14.39 -11.43
CA LEU A 90 -5.39 -15.76 -11.77
C LEU A 90 -6.47 -16.50 -12.58
N GLY A 91 -7.64 -15.89 -12.82
CA GLY A 91 -8.76 -16.54 -13.50
C GLY A 91 -9.39 -17.70 -12.71
N VAL A 92 -9.14 -17.77 -11.39
CA VAL A 92 -9.72 -18.77 -10.50
C VAL A 92 -11.09 -18.25 -10.04
N GLU A 93 -12.08 -18.36 -10.90
CA GLU A 93 -13.46 -18.09 -10.49
C GLU A 93 -13.82 -19.06 -9.36
N GLN A 94 -14.07 -18.53 -8.16
CA GLN A 94 -14.74 -19.29 -7.12
C GLN A 94 -16.16 -19.59 -7.61
N LYS A 95 -16.34 -20.71 -8.30
CA LYS A 95 -17.64 -21.38 -8.37
C LYS A 95 -17.99 -21.71 -6.93
N VAL A 96 -18.71 -20.81 -6.27
CA VAL A 96 -19.34 -21.09 -4.98
C VAL A 96 -20.14 -22.37 -5.22
N LYS A 97 -19.59 -23.51 -4.79
CA LYS A 97 -20.27 -24.79 -4.87
C LYS A 97 -21.49 -24.62 -3.98
N LYS A 98 -22.65 -24.32 -4.59
CA LYS A 98 -23.93 -24.42 -3.90
C LYS A 98 -23.98 -25.86 -3.39
N HIS A 99 -23.74 -26.06 -2.09
CA HIS A 99 -23.93 -27.36 -1.48
C HIS A 99 -25.36 -27.80 -1.83
N PRO A 100 -25.56 -28.94 -2.51
CA PRO A 100 -26.91 -29.45 -2.66
C PRO A 100 -27.43 -29.74 -1.25
N LYS A 101 -28.49 -29.03 -0.85
CA LYS A 101 -29.21 -29.30 0.38
C LYS A 101 -29.88 -30.68 0.29
N THR A 102 -29.90 -31.35 1.43
CA THR A 102 -30.67 -32.54 1.82
C THR A 102 -30.12 -33.90 1.38
N SER A 103 -29.35 -34.54 2.27
CA SER A 103 -29.41 -35.99 2.43
C SER A 103 -30.59 -36.29 3.36
N LYS A 104 -31.73 -36.71 2.80
CA LYS A 104 -32.80 -37.31 3.61
C LYS A 104 -32.39 -38.75 3.90
N VAL A 105 -32.03 -39.01 5.16
CA VAL A 105 -31.88 -40.38 5.68
C VAL A 105 -33.29 -40.87 6.02
N VAL A 106 -33.73 -41.98 5.41
CA VAL A 106 -34.98 -42.65 5.78
C VAL A 106 -34.64 -43.63 6.90
N ASP A 107 -35.35 -43.54 8.02
CA ASP A 107 -35.22 -44.48 9.12
C ASP A 107 -36.11 -45.69 8.81
N ALA A 108 -35.53 -46.89 8.85
CA ALA A 108 -36.27 -48.13 8.65
C ALA A 108 -36.77 -48.59 10.02
N SER A 109 -38.06 -48.36 10.30
CA SER A 109 -38.76 -48.90 11.46
C SER A 109 -38.58 -50.42 11.50
N SER A 110 -37.97 -50.94 12.56
CA SER A 110 -37.93 -52.39 12.83
C SER A 110 -39.25 -52.79 13.51
N ASN A 111 -39.85 -53.85 12.97
CA ASN A 111 -41.12 -54.47 13.41
C ASN A 111 -40.99 -55.15 14.78
#